data_AF-A0A7C7RM01-F1
#
_entry.id   AF-A0A7C7RM01-F1
#
_cell.length_a   1.000
_cell.length_b   1.000
_cell.length_c   1.000
_cell.angle_alpha   90.00
_cell.angle_beta   90.00
_cell.angle_gamma   90.00
#
_symmetry.space_group_name_H-M   'P 1'
#
loop_
_entity.id
_entity.type
_entity.pdbx_description
1 polymer ?
#
loop_
_entity_poly.entity_id
_entity_poly.type
_entity_poly.pdbx_seq_one_letter_code
_entity_poly.pdbx_strand_id
1 'polypeptide(L)' 'MGNSPEKITIKKDGSVSVPDCPVVPFIEGDGIGPDIWNATRCVLDAAVEKAYGGRRE' A
#
# COMPACT_ATOMS: atom_id res chain seq x y z
N MET A 1 -10.70 -4.28 15.07
CA MET A 1 -11.11 -2.93 14.61
C MET A 1 -10.06 -2.51 13.62
N GLY A 2 -10.32 -2.63 12.32
CA GLY A 2 -9.34 -2.27 11.29
C GLY A 2 -9.20 -0.74 11.21
N ASN A 3 -7.98 -0.24 11.07
CA ASN A 3 -7.73 1.18 10.86
C ASN A 3 -8.35 1.63 9.53
N SER A 4 -8.82 2.87 9.45
CA SER A 4 -9.33 3.43 8.19
C SER A 4 -8.17 3.85 7.28
N PRO A 5 -8.28 3.74 5.94
CA PRO A 5 -7.23 4.17 5.03
C PRO A 5 -6.96 5.69 5.13
N GLU A 6 -5.68 6.05 5.23
CA GLU A 6 -5.22 7.44 5.41
C GLU A 6 -4.17 7.85 4.38
N LYS A 7 -4.10 9.16 4.06
CA LYS A 7 -3.15 9.68 3.07
C LYS A 7 -1.73 9.72 3.65
N ILE A 8 -0.75 9.39 2.81
CA ILE A 8 0.66 9.69 3.08
C ILE A 8 0.85 11.22 3.03
N THR A 9 1.62 11.77 3.97
CA THR A 9 1.91 13.21 4.05
C THR A 9 3.39 13.50 4.09
N ILE A 10 3.79 14.69 3.64
CA ILE A 10 5.15 15.20 3.69
C ILE A 10 5.21 16.27 4.79
N LYS A 11 6.11 16.10 5.76
CA LYS A 11 6.32 17.05 6.86
C LYS A 11 7.15 18.25 6.39
N LYS A 12 7.18 19.31 7.21
CA LYS A 12 7.91 20.56 6.89
C LYS A 12 9.42 20.37 6.70
N ASP A 13 10.00 19.35 7.33
CA ASP A 13 11.41 18.98 7.23
C ASP A 13 11.71 18.09 6.01
N GLY A 14 10.71 17.79 5.18
CA GLY A 14 10.83 16.90 4.02
C GLY A 14 10.71 15.41 4.34
N SER A 15 10.57 15.02 5.61
CA SER A 15 10.33 13.62 5.97
C SER A 15 8.91 13.17 5.61
N VAL A 16 8.76 11.89 5.27
CA VAL A 16 7.46 11.30 4.90
C VAL A 16 6.80 10.67 6.12
N SER A 17 5.55 11.00 6.38
CA SER A 17 4.72 10.34 7.39
C SER A 17 3.80 9.35 6.70
N VAL A 18 4.01 8.06 6.99
CA VAL A 18 3.22 6.95 6.43
C VAL A 18 2.39 6.34 7.56
N PRO A 19 1.05 6.36 7.49
CA PRO A 19 0.18 5.71 8.47
C PRO A 19 0.26 4.18 8.36
N ASP A 20 -0.28 3.46 9.34
CA ASP A 20 -0.28 1.99 9.32
C ASP A 20 -1.23 1.41 8.26
N CYS A 21 -2.26 2.17 7.85
CA CYS A 21 -3.11 1.85 6.70
C CYS A 21 -3.07 2.98 5.65
N PRO A 22 -2.05 3.02 4.76
CA PRO A 22 -1.90 4.08 3.79
C PRO A 22 -2.73 3.87 2.52
N VAL A 23 -3.28 4.96 1.97
CA VAL A 23 -3.82 4.96 0.61
C VAL A 23 -2.68 5.00 -0.40
N VAL A 24 -2.53 3.94 -1.19
CA VAL A 24 -1.55 3.84 -2.29
C VAL A 24 -2.29 3.81 -3.63
N PRO A 25 -2.24 4.90 -4.42
CA PRO A 25 -2.83 4.89 -5.76
C PRO A 25 -2.01 4.03 -6.71
N PHE A 26 -2.70 3.35 -7.62
CA PHE A 26 -2.09 2.57 -8.70
C PHE A 26 -2.78 2.87 -10.02
N ILE A 27 -2.10 2.53 -11.11
CA ILE A 27 -2.63 2.52 -12.47
C ILE A 27 -2.39 1.11 -12.98
N GLU A 28 -3.43 0.41 -13.42
CA GLU A 28 -3.31 -0.97 -13.91
C GLU A 28 -2.42 -1.06 -15.15
N GLY A 29 -2.49 -0.03 -16.00
CA GLY A 29 -1.84 0.00 -17.31
C GLY A 29 -2.67 -0.72 -18.37
N ASP A 30 -2.18 -0.66 -19.61
CA ASP A 30 -2.83 -1.27 -20.77
C ASP A 30 -2.25 -2.67 -21.07
N GLY A 31 -2.89 -3.40 -22.00
CA GLY A 31 -2.43 -4.72 -22.42
C GLY A 31 -2.49 -5.74 -21.28
N ILE A 32 -1.36 -6.33 -20.93
CA ILE A 32 -1.25 -7.30 -19.81
C ILE A 32 -1.12 -6.63 -18.44
N GLY A 33 -1.24 -5.30 -18.37
CA GLY A 33 -1.15 -4.51 -17.13
C GLY A 33 -2.09 -5.01 -16.02
N PRO A 34 -3.39 -5.19 -16.27
CA PRO A 34 -4.33 -5.70 -15.26
C PRO A 34 -3.96 -7.10 -14.73
N ASP A 35 -3.47 -8.00 -15.59
CA ASP A 35 -3.04 -9.34 -15.18
C ASP A 35 -1.83 -9.28 -14.23
N ILE A 36 -0.83 -8.47 -14.59
CA ILE A 36 0.38 -8.27 -13.77
C ILE A 36 0.02 -7.55 -12.46
N TRP A 37 -0.83 -6.53 -12.51
CA TRP A 37 -1.20 -5.77 -11.32
C TRP A 37 -1.95 -6.64 -10.31
N ASN A 38 -2.90 -7.46 -10.78
CA ASN A 38 -3.62 -8.39 -9.92
C ASN A 38 -2.67 -9.37 -9.21
N ALA A 39 -1.70 -9.93 -9.93
CA ALA A 39 -0.68 -10.79 -9.32
C ALA A 39 0.23 -10.03 -8.35
N THR A 40 0.63 -8.81 -8.70
CA THR A 40 1.51 -7.95 -7.90
C THR A 40 0.86 -7.59 -6.57
N ARG A 41 -0.42 -7.20 -6.59
CA ARG A 41 -1.18 -6.85 -5.38
C ARG A 41 -1.19 -8.00 -4.38
N CYS A 42 -1.47 -9.23 -4.81
CA CYS A 42 -1.46 -10.40 -3.92
C CYS A 42 -0.09 -10.62 -3.24
N VAL A 43 1.00 -10.37 -3.96
CA VAL A 43 2.36 -10.51 -3.42
C VAL A 43 2.66 -9.40 -2.40
N LEU A 44 2.27 -8.16 -2.69
CA LEU A 44 2.47 -7.02 -1.79
C LEU A 44 1.67 -7.19 -0.49
N ASP A 45 0.38 -7.53 -0.58
CA ASP A 45 -0.50 -7.73 0.57
C ASP A 45 0.07 -8.84 1.50
N ALA A 46 0.49 -9.97 0.92
CA ALA A 46 1.08 -11.06 1.69
C ALA A 46 2.44 -10.70 2.31
N ALA A 47 3.25 -9.87 1.63
CA ALA A 47 4.54 -9.42 2.15
C ALA A 47 4.37 -8.47 3.34
N VAL A 48 3.42 -7.54 3.26
CA VAL A 48 3.09 -6.62 4.36
C VAL A 48 2.60 -7.40 5.58
N GLU A 49 1.65 -8.33 5.37
CA GLU A 49 1.14 -9.18 6.46
C GLU A 49 2.27 -9.98 7.12
N LYS A 50 3.13 -10.62 6.32
CA LYS A 50 4.26 -11.40 6.83
C LYS A 50 5.28 -10.55 7.61
N ALA A 51 5.54 -9.32 7.17
CA ALA A 51 6.54 -8.46 7.81
C ALA A 51 6.02 -7.81 9.11
N TYR A 52 4.73 -7.48 9.17
CA TYR A 52 4.18 -6.65 10.23
C TYR A 52 3.19 -7.38 11.16
N GLY A 53 2.74 -8.58 10.78
CA GLY A 53 1.83 -9.42 11.57
C GLY A 53 0.50 -8.72 11.85
N GLY A 54 -0.13 -8.17 10.81
CA GLY A 54 -1.39 -7.42 10.89
C GLY A 54 -1.31 -6.05 11.55
N ARG A 55 -0.13 -5.55 11.94
CA ARG A 55 0.03 -4.19 12.47
C ARG A 55 -0.02 -3.10 11.38
N ARG A 56 0.19 -3.49 10.13
CA ARG A 56 0.15 -2.62 8.95
C ARG A 56 -0.60 -3.31 7.82
N GLU A 57 -1.27 -2.51 7.00
CA GLU A 57 -2.11 -2.96 5.88
C GLU A 57 -2.12 -1.95 4.73
#